data_AF-A0A1H6LAH8-F1
#
_entry.id   AF-A0A1H6LAH8-F1
#
_cell.length_a   1.000
_cell.length_b   1.000
_cell.length_c   1.000
_cell.angle_alpha   90.00
_cell.angle_beta   90.00
_cell.angle_gamma   90.00
#
_symmetry.space_group_name_H-M   'P 1'
#
loop_
_entity.id
_entity.type
_entity.pdbx_description
1 polymer ?
#
loop_
_entity_poly.entity_id
_entity_poly.type
_entity_poly.pdbx_seq_one_letter_code
_entity_poly.pdbx_strand_id
1 'polypeptide(L)'
;MTTRIPSAINLHKASKTLTLKYGPDEEYHLPAEFLRVHSPSAEVQGHGQPILQFGKLNVGLSKIEPAGQYALKLTFDDGHDSGLFTWDYLYQLARRQDDLWADYLAELKAAGKSRDPSESIVRLML
;
A
#
# COMPACT_ATOMS: atom_id res chain seq x y z
N MET A 1 -5.88 11.33 21.12
CA MET A 1 -5.71 10.15 20.26
C MET A 1 -4.23 9.86 20.17
N THR A 2 -3.78 8.72 20.71
CA THR A 2 -2.35 8.35 20.73
C THR A 2 -1.97 7.78 19.38
N THR A 3 -1.26 8.58 18.58
CA THR A 3 -0.61 8.15 17.35
C THR A 3 0.30 6.95 17.65
N ARG A 4 -0.03 5.77 17.12
CA ARG A 4 0.81 4.57 17.23
C ARG A 4 1.96 4.70 16.23
N ILE A 5 3.15 5.00 16.74
CA ILE A 5 4.39 5.05 15.96
C ILE A 5 5.08 3.70 16.11
N PRO A 6 5.52 3.05 15.01
CA PRO A 6 6.27 1.81 15.09
C PRO A 6 7.62 2.05 15.79
N SER A 7 8.03 1.11 16.64
CA SER A 7 9.36 1.08 17.25
C SER A 7 10.46 0.73 16.25
N ALA A 8 10.13 -0.03 15.20
CA ALA A 8 11.06 -0.31 14.10
C ALA A 8 10.35 -0.39 12.75
N ILE A 9 11.04 0.06 11.71
CA ILE A 9 10.57 0.05 10.33
C ILE A 9 11.69 -0.55 9.49
N ASN A 10 11.42 -1.68 8.84
CA ASN A 10 12.37 -2.34 7.97
C ASN A 10 11.85 -2.39 6.54
N LEU A 11 12.61 -1.84 5.60
CA LEU A 11 12.32 -1.91 4.18
C LEU A 11 13.07 -3.09 3.55
N HIS A 12 12.34 -4.10 3.11
CA HIS A 12 12.88 -5.23 2.35
C HIS A 12 12.76 -4.94 0.86
N LYS A 13 13.78 -4.29 0.28
CA LYS A 13 13.78 -3.91 -1.16
C LYS A 13 13.67 -5.12 -2.09
N ALA A 14 14.34 -6.23 -1.75
CA ALA A 14 14.32 -7.45 -2.55
C ALA A 14 12.91 -8.09 -2.60
N SER A 15 12.23 -8.16 -1.45
CA SER A 15 10.88 -8.73 -1.33
C SER A 15 9.77 -7.71 -1.57
N LYS A 16 10.12 -6.42 -1.77
CA LYS A 16 9.19 -5.30 -1.91
C LYS A 16 8.20 -5.24 -0.73
N THR A 17 8.69 -5.47 0.49
CA THR A 17 7.85 -5.53 1.70
C THR A 17 8.34 -4.55 2.75
N LEU A 18 7.41 -3.83 3.37
CA LEU A 18 7.65 -2.96 4.51
C LEU A 18 7.23 -3.70 5.78
N THR A 19 8.17 -3.92 6.69
CA THR A 19 7.89 -4.51 7.99
C THR A 19 7.78 -3.40 9.04
N LEU A 20 6.65 -3.34 9.73
CA LEU A 20 6.36 -2.39 10.80
C LEU A 20 6.26 -3.13 12.13
N LYS A 21 7.07 -2.74 13.10
CA LYS A 21 7.07 -3.32 14.44
C LYS A 21 6.59 -2.29 15.46
N TYR A 22 5.46 -2.54 16.11
CA TYR A 22 4.87 -1.66 17.12
C TYR A 22 5.14 -2.12 18.56
N GLY A 23 5.52 -3.39 18.74
CA GLY A 23 5.76 -4.00 20.05
C GLY A 23 6.51 -5.33 19.92
N PRO A 24 6.72 -6.06 21.03
CA PRO A 24 7.46 -7.33 21.03
C PRO A 24 6.80 -8.42 20.17
N ASP A 25 5.47 -8.45 20.11
CA ASP A 25 4.68 -9.42 19.35
C ASP A 25 3.78 -8.76 18.27
N GLU A 26 3.94 -7.44 18.07
CA GLU A 26 3.17 -6.68 17.08
C GLU A 26 4.06 -6.33 15.89
N GLU A 27 4.24 -7.30 14.99
CA GLU A 27 4.97 -7.17 13.73
C GLU A 27 4.02 -7.38 12.54
N TYR A 28 4.06 -6.44 11.59
CA TYR A 28 3.18 -6.44 10.43
C TYR A 28 4.00 -6.30 9.15
N HIS A 29 3.63 -7.05 8.12
CA HIS A 29 4.33 -7.07 6.83
C HIS A 29 3.41 -6.57 5.73
N LEU A 30 3.69 -5.36 5.26
CA LEU A 30 2.91 -4.67 4.24
C LEU A 30 3.65 -4.73 2.90
N PRO A 31 3.12 -5.43 1.88
CA PRO A 31 3.75 -5.44 0.57
C PRO A 31 3.61 -4.06 -0.10
N ALA A 32 4.59 -3.71 -0.93
CA ALA A 32 4.63 -2.44 -1.65
C ALA A 32 3.40 -2.27 -2.56
N GLU A 33 2.89 -3.36 -3.15
CA GLU A 33 1.67 -3.34 -3.95
C GLU A 33 0.48 -2.83 -3.12
N PHE A 34 0.30 -3.38 -1.92
CA PHE A 34 -0.79 -3.03 -1.02
C PHE A 34 -0.70 -1.56 -0.60
N LEU A 35 0.50 -1.13 -0.20
CA LEU A 35 0.74 0.28 0.15
C LEU A 35 0.48 1.20 -1.05
N ARG A 36 0.84 0.79 -2.27
CA ARG A 36 0.66 1.62 -3.46
C ARG A 36 -0.80 1.78 -3.85
N VAL A 37 -1.59 0.71 -3.80
CA VAL A 37 -3.02 0.73 -4.17
C VAL A 37 -3.86 1.46 -3.12
N HIS A 38 -3.45 1.42 -1.85
CA HIS A 38 -4.05 2.16 -0.74
C HIS A 38 -3.33 3.48 -0.42
N SER A 39 -2.48 3.98 -1.32
CA SER A 39 -1.77 5.25 -1.11
C SER A 39 -2.74 6.43 -1.22
N PRO A 40 -2.90 7.26 -0.17
CA PRO A 40 -3.62 8.51 -0.29
C PRO A 40 -2.69 9.50 -0.97
N SER A 41 -2.69 9.53 -2.30
CA SER A 41 -1.98 10.57 -3.04
C SER A 41 -2.44 11.92 -2.52
N ALA A 42 -1.52 12.71 -1.95
CA ALA A 42 -1.82 14.05 -1.40
C ALA A 42 -2.40 15.02 -2.45
N GLU A 43 -2.46 14.62 -3.71
CA GLU A 43 -3.07 15.33 -4.83
C GLU A 43 -4.61 15.20 -4.89
N VAL A 44 -5.22 14.30 -4.09
CA VAL A 44 -6.69 14.12 -4.03
C VAL A 44 -7.33 14.91 -2.88
N GLN A 45 -6.79 16.08 -2.53
CA GLN A 45 -7.54 17.05 -1.72
C GLN A 45 -8.65 17.77 -2.51
N GLY A 46 -8.83 17.45 -3.79
CA GLY A 46 -9.95 17.93 -4.61
C GLY A 46 -10.72 16.78 -5.28
N HIS A 47 -11.79 16.31 -4.63
CA HIS A 47 -13.00 15.78 -5.32
C HIS A 47 -12.84 14.58 -6.28
N GLY A 48 -11.84 13.72 -6.12
CA GLY A 48 -11.65 12.52 -6.94
C GLY A 48 -11.96 11.23 -6.18
N GLN A 49 -12.80 10.37 -6.76
CA GLN A 49 -12.92 8.98 -6.31
C GLN A 49 -11.54 8.31 -6.41
N PRO A 50 -11.10 7.49 -5.44
CA PRO A 50 -9.85 6.75 -5.57
C PRO A 50 -9.92 5.90 -6.83
N ILE A 51 -9.01 6.15 -7.78
CA ILE A 51 -8.94 5.36 -9.01
C ILE A 51 -8.36 4.01 -8.65
N LEU A 52 -9.09 2.93 -8.93
CA LEU A 52 -8.61 1.56 -8.76
C LEU A 52 -7.27 1.38 -9.50
N GLN A 53 -6.20 1.20 -8.73
CA GLN A 53 -4.86 0.97 -9.27
C GLN A 53 -4.72 -0.52 -9.62
N PHE A 54 -4.41 -0.86 -10.87
CA PHE A 54 -4.23 -2.24 -11.32
C PHE A 54 -2.91 -2.39 -12.08
N GLY A 55 -2.45 -3.63 -12.28
CA GLY A 55 -1.16 -3.90 -12.93
C GLY A 55 0.07 -3.48 -12.10
N LYS A 56 -0.11 -3.27 -10.79
CA LYS A 56 0.95 -2.79 -9.88
C LYS A 56 1.61 -3.88 -9.07
N LEU A 57 1.40 -5.17 -9.39
CA LEU A 57 2.07 -6.29 -8.70
C LEU A 57 3.60 -6.13 -8.63
N ASN A 58 4.19 -5.55 -9.69
CA ASN A 58 5.64 -5.37 -9.78
C ASN A 58 6.17 -4.14 -9.04
N VAL A 59 5.30 -3.32 -8.43
CA VAL A 59 5.73 -2.09 -7.75
C VAL A 59 6.61 -2.40 -6.55
N GLY A 60 7.75 -1.72 -6.48
CA GLY A 60 8.66 -1.78 -5.34
C GLY A 60 8.64 -0.49 -4.54
N LEU A 61 9.09 -0.58 -3.29
CA LEU A 61 9.45 0.58 -2.49
C LEU A 61 10.93 0.91 -2.72
N SER A 62 11.19 2.08 -3.29
CA SER A 62 12.53 2.59 -3.55
C SER A 62 13.16 3.20 -2.31
N LYS A 63 12.39 4.01 -1.58
CA LYS A 63 12.83 4.72 -0.39
C LYS A 63 11.67 4.93 0.59
N ILE A 64 12.01 5.01 1.88
CA ILE A 64 11.11 5.42 2.95
C ILE A 64 11.77 6.56 3.72
N GLU A 65 11.03 7.62 4.00
CA GLU A 65 11.54 8.78 4.74
C GLU A 65 10.49 9.28 5.73
N PRO A 66 10.82 9.52 7.00
CA PRO A 66 9.89 10.13 7.94
C PRO A 66 9.55 11.56 7.49
N ALA A 67 8.27 11.83 7.31
CA ALA A 67 7.76 13.16 7.00
C ALA A 67 7.35 13.85 8.31
N GLY A 68 8.33 14.48 8.95
CA GLY A 68 8.16 15.09 10.27
C GLY A 68 7.91 14.02 11.35
N GLN A 69 6.97 14.30 12.26
CA GLN A 69 6.65 13.41 13.38
C GLN A 69 5.30 12.67 13.24
N TYR A 70 4.55 12.92 12.15
CA TYR A 70 3.17 12.44 12.02
C TYR A 70 2.95 11.47 10.85
N ALA A 71 3.90 11.39 9.91
CA ALA A 71 3.76 10.57 8.72
C ALA A 71 5.09 9.98 8.23
N LEU A 72 4.96 8.98 7.37
CA LEU A 72 6.02 8.33 6.62
C LEU A 72 5.79 8.56 5.13
N LYS A 73 6.75 9.18 4.48
CA LYS A 73 6.80 9.32 3.02
C LYS A 73 7.35 8.02 2.43
N LEU A 74 6.59 7.42 1.53
CA LEU A 74 6.96 6.22 0.78
C LEU A 74 7.20 6.60 -0.69
N THR A 75 8.39 6.29 -1.18
CA THR A 75 8.76 6.47 -2.59
C THR A 75 8.70 5.12 -3.29
N PHE A 76 7.86 5.01 -4.32
CA PHE A 76 7.67 3.81 -5.11
C PHE A 76 8.44 3.89 -6.43
N ASP A 77 8.88 2.75 -6.93
CA ASP A 77 9.69 2.66 -8.15
C ASP A 77 8.88 2.87 -9.45
N ASP A 78 7.56 2.78 -9.37
CA ASP A 78 6.61 3.03 -10.48
C ASP A 78 6.48 4.54 -10.83
N GLY A 79 7.38 5.39 -10.34
CA GLY A 79 7.36 6.85 -10.53
C GLY A 79 6.45 7.60 -9.55
N HIS A 80 5.93 6.94 -8.52
CA HIS A 80 5.12 7.59 -7.49
C HIS A 80 5.96 7.93 -6.26
N ASP A 81 6.28 9.22 -6.07
CA ASP A 81 7.12 9.68 -4.96
C ASP A 81 6.36 10.47 -3.87
N SER A 82 5.08 10.75 -4.04
CA SER A 82 4.27 11.58 -3.12
C SER A 82 3.35 10.78 -2.17
N GLY A 83 3.63 9.50 -1.94
CA GLY A 83 2.86 8.67 -1.00
C GLY A 83 3.12 9.09 0.45
N LEU A 84 2.21 9.84 1.06
CA LEU A 84 2.32 10.28 2.46
C LEU A 84 1.37 9.48 3.35
N PHE A 85 1.93 8.64 4.23
CA PHE A 85 1.15 7.77 5.10
C PHE A 85 1.28 8.23 6.53
N THR A 86 0.18 8.66 7.14
CA THR A 86 0.20 8.97 8.57
C THR A 86 0.45 7.70 9.39
N TRP A 87 1.08 7.85 10.56
CA TRP A 87 1.35 6.69 11.43
C TRP A 87 0.09 5.92 11.82
N ASP A 88 -0.99 6.65 12.10
CA ASP A 88 -2.31 6.07 12.40
C ASP A 88 -2.86 5.28 11.22
N TYR A 89 -2.74 5.83 10.01
CA TYR A 89 -3.18 5.16 8.80
C TYR A 89 -2.36 3.91 8.48
N LEU A 90 -1.03 3.95 8.65
CA LEU A 90 -0.18 2.76 8.51
C LEU A 90 -0.59 1.65 9.48
N TYR A 91 -0.89 2.01 10.73
CA TYR A 91 -1.34 1.03 11.72
C TYR A 91 -2.72 0.46 11.37
N GLN A 92 -3.63 1.29 10.85
CA GLN A 92 -4.93 0.83 10.36
C GLN A 92 -4.77 -0.10 9.16
N LEU A 93 -3.93 0.25 8.20
CA LEU A 93 -3.61 -0.57 7.03
C LEU A 93 -3.03 -1.92 7.44
N ALA A 94 -2.11 -1.94 8.40
CA ALA A 94 -1.54 -3.17 8.96
C ALA A 94 -2.60 -4.06 9.64
N ARG A 95 -3.49 -3.47 10.45
CA ARG A 95 -4.54 -4.20 11.16
C ARG A 95 -5.67 -4.70 10.25
N ARG A 96 -6.00 -3.96 9.19
CA ARG A 96 -7.07 -4.27 8.25
C ARG A 96 -6.55 -4.78 6.91
N GLN A 97 -5.30 -5.23 6.87
CA GLN A 97 -4.66 -5.64 5.62
C GLN A 97 -5.48 -6.69 4.88
N ASP A 98 -5.92 -7.74 5.58
CA ASP A 98 -6.69 -8.84 4.99
C ASP A 98 -8.03 -8.37 4.41
N ASP A 99 -8.78 -7.58 5.18
CA ASP A 99 -10.09 -7.02 4.81
C ASP A 99 -9.97 -6.07 3.60
N LEU A 100 -9.04 -5.11 3.66
CA LEU A 100 -8.80 -4.15 2.58
C LEU A 100 -8.27 -4.85 1.32
N TRP A 101 -7.46 -5.89 1.49
CA TRP A 101 -6.94 -6.66 0.38
C TRP A 101 -8.03 -7.50 -0.29
N ALA A 102 -8.91 -8.12 0.49
CA ALA A 102 -10.07 -8.83 -0.04
C ALA A 102 -11.00 -7.91 -0.83
N ASP A 103 -11.26 -6.71 -0.32
CA ASP A 103 -12.04 -5.67 -1.00
C ASP A 103 -11.40 -5.27 -2.33
N TYR A 104 -10.10 -4.94 -2.31
CA TYR A 104 -9.34 -4.60 -3.53
C TYR A 104 -9.37 -5.73 -4.58
N LEU A 105 -9.22 -6.99 -4.17
CA LEU A 105 -9.33 -8.13 -5.08
C LEU A 105 -10.74 -8.28 -5.67
N ALA A 106 -11.78 -7.99 -4.87
CA ALA A 106 -13.16 -7.98 -5.35
C ALA A 106 -13.40 -6.84 -6.36
N GLU A 107 -12.86 -5.64 -6.11
CA GLU A 107 -12.90 -4.51 -7.04
C GLU A 107 -12.18 -4.82 -8.36
N LEU A 108 -10.98 -5.41 -8.30
CA LEU A 108 -10.25 -5.87 -9.49
C LEU A 108 -11.09 -6.87 -10.30
N LYS A 109 -11.71 -7.84 -9.63
CA LYS A 109 -12.56 -8.85 -10.27
C LYS A 109 -13.80 -8.22 -10.90
N ALA A 110 -14.44 -7.27 -10.21
CA ALA A 110 -15.61 -6.55 -10.71
C ALA A 110 -15.27 -5.67 -11.92
N ALA A 111 -14.09 -5.04 -11.90
CA ALA A 111 -13.57 -4.22 -13.00
C ALA A 111 -12.97 -5.06 -14.15
N GLY A 112 -12.83 -6.37 -13.99
CA GLY A 112 -12.16 -7.24 -14.96
C GLY A 112 -10.68 -6.88 -15.15
N LYS A 113 -10.01 -6.42 -14.08
CA LYS A 113 -8.60 -6.05 -14.06
C LYS A 113 -7.78 -7.03 -13.24
N SER A 114 -6.49 -7.11 -13.53
CA SER A 114 -5.53 -7.97 -12.84
C SER A 114 -4.54 -7.14 -12.04
N ARG A 115 -4.03 -7.72 -10.95
CA ARG A 115 -2.88 -7.17 -10.23
C ARG A 115 -1.62 -7.18 -11.10
N ASP A 116 -1.49 -8.20 -11.95
CA ASP A 116 -0.35 -8.41 -12.82
C ASP A 116 -0.54 -7.63 -14.13
N PRO A 117 0.43 -6.80 -14.54
CA PRO A 117 0.33 -6.02 -15.78
C PRO A 117 0.37 -6.90 -17.03
N SER A 118 0.88 -8.13 -16.95
CA SER A 118 0.98 -9.08 -18.06
C SER A 118 -0.22 -10.03 -18.14
N GLU A 119 -0.97 -10.21 -17.04
CA GLU A 119 -2.21 -11.00 -17.05
C GLU A 119 -3.37 -10.19 -17.63
N SER A 120 -3.56 -10.31 -18.95
CA SER A 120 -4.87 -10.02 -19.54
C SER A 120 -5.80 -11.14 -19.13
N ILE A 121 -6.87 -10.84 -18.39
CA ILE A 121 -7.91 -11.84 -18.07
C ILE A 121 -8.58 -12.24 -19.39
N VAL A 122 -8.02 -13.23 -20.08
CA VAL A 122 -8.68 -13.89 -21.19
C VAL A 122 -9.79 -14.69 -20.54
N ARG A 123 -10.98 -14.08 -20.46
CA ARG A 123 -12.18 -14.75 -20.00
C ARG A 123 -12.53 -15.83 -21.03
N LEU A 124 -11.89 -17.00 -20.91
CA LEU A 124 -12.35 -18.22 -21.55
C LEU A 124 -13.60 -18.65 -20.79
N MET A 125 -14.74 -18.05 -21.15
CA MET A 125 -16.05 -18.60 -20.84
C MET A 125 -16.14 -19.95 -21.55
N LEU A 126 -16.08 -21.03 -20.78
CA LEU A 126 -16.57 -22.36 -21.17
C LEU A 126 -17.95 -22.55 -20.55
#